data_AF-A0A935BZJ7-F1
#
_entry.id   AF-A0A935BZJ7-F1
#
_cell.length_a   1.000
_cell.length_b   1.000
_cell.length_c   1.000
_cell.angle_alpha   90.00
_cell.angle_beta   90.00
_cell.angle_gamma   90.00
#
_symmetry.space_group_name_H-M   'P 1'
#
loop_
_entity.id
_entity.type
_entity.pdbx_description
1 polymer ?
#
loop_
_entity_poly.entity_id
_entity_poly.type
_entity_poly.pdbx_seq_one_letter_code
_entity_poly.pdbx_strand_id
1 'polypeptide(L)'
;MPRIEKQIAALQGLGTEMEDEEIVDGSLSDDEVGCGQNRFHTDKLKKLYREVVRRFHPDLVQCEQERRHRHHLMVEVNRAYETGAEDRLQELLEAGEASDESSISGSMSAEMILLLRRIAEAKQRLVEIKADLEEITGSEVYKLKLRVANAESLGVDLLAELVSQVDRQIRKARTRLEHLQTPAL
;
A
#
# COMPACT_ATOMS: atom_id res chain seq x y z
N MET A 1 -20.74 -6.60 0.74
CA MET A 1 -19.58 -7.11 1.49
C MET A 1 -19.94 -7.71 2.87
N PRO A 2 -21.07 -8.43 3.09
CA PRO A 2 -21.46 -8.90 4.43
C PRO A 2 -20.88 -10.29 4.81
N ARG A 3 -20.01 -10.86 3.98
CA ARG A 3 -19.60 -12.28 4.08
C ARG A 3 -18.45 -12.48 5.06
N ILE A 4 -17.59 -11.48 5.22
CA ILE A 4 -16.41 -11.52 6.10
C ILE A 4 -16.83 -11.27 7.57
N GLU A 5 -17.71 -10.29 7.81
CA GLU A 5 -18.25 -9.99 9.15
C GLU A 5 -19.01 -11.19 9.75
N LYS A 6 -19.83 -11.88 8.94
CA LYS A 6 -20.51 -13.11 9.37
C LYS A 6 -19.57 -14.29 9.66
N GLN A 7 -18.43 -14.37 8.97
CA GLN A 7 -17.44 -15.43 9.19
C GLN A 7 -16.61 -15.19 10.47
N ILE A 8 -16.41 -13.94 10.85
CA ILE A 8 -15.71 -13.57 12.09
C ILE A 8 -16.64 -13.73 13.31
N ALA A 9 -17.91 -13.33 13.20
CA ALA A 9 -18.90 -13.53 14.27
C ALA A 9 -19.16 -15.03 14.56
N ALA A 10 -19.13 -15.88 13.52
CA ALA A 10 -19.31 -17.33 13.68
C ALA A 10 -18.11 -18.04 14.37
N LEU A 11 -16.91 -17.46 14.32
CA LEU A 11 -15.72 -17.99 15.00
C LEU A 11 -15.61 -17.53 16.47
N GLN A 12 -16.30 -16.47 16.86
CA GLN A 12 -16.15 -15.84 18.18
C GLN A 12 -17.37 -15.97 19.11
N GLY A 13 -18.45 -16.64 18.70
CA GLY A 13 -19.52 -17.06 19.62
C GLY A 13 -20.23 -15.93 20.38
N LEU A 14 -20.13 -14.68 19.92
CA LEU A 14 -20.73 -13.51 20.53
C LEU A 14 -21.54 -12.78 19.46
N GLY A 15 -22.80 -13.20 19.30
CA GLY A 15 -23.84 -12.30 18.85
C GLY A 15 -24.34 -11.56 20.07
N THR A 16 -24.36 -10.23 20.04
CA THR A 16 -25.50 -9.36 20.39
C THR A 16 -25.03 -7.91 20.26
N GLU A 17 -25.91 -7.13 19.64
CA GLU A 17 -25.85 -5.68 19.49
C GLU A 17 -25.67 -5.02 20.87
N MET A 18 -24.73 -4.09 21.00
CA MET A 18 -24.63 -3.24 22.18
C MET A 18 -24.87 -1.80 21.74
N GLU A 19 -26.09 -1.36 22.03
CA GLU A 19 -26.50 0.02 22.17
C GLU A 19 -25.67 0.69 23.27
N ASP A 20 -25.62 2.03 23.20
CA ASP A 20 -24.93 2.92 24.11
C ASP A 20 -25.13 2.52 25.59
N GLU A 21 -24.13 1.87 26.18
CA GLU A 21 -24.06 1.68 27.63
C GLU A 21 -22.81 2.33 28.20
N GLU A 22 -23.08 3.13 29.23
CA GLU A 22 -22.15 3.69 30.19
C GLU A 22 -21.05 2.70 30.57
N ILE A 23 -19.91 3.23 31.00
CA ILE A 23 -18.84 2.46 31.64
C ILE A 23 -19.46 1.67 32.80
N VAL A 24 -19.86 0.43 32.53
CA VAL A 24 -20.33 -0.52 33.53
C VAL A 24 -19.15 -0.78 34.44
N ASP A 25 -19.25 -0.24 35.65
CA ASP A 25 -18.56 -0.72 36.83
C ASP A 25 -18.91 -2.20 37.00
N GLY A 26 -18.17 -3.05 36.30
CA GLY A 26 -18.26 -4.49 36.39
C GLY A 26 -17.77 -4.90 37.76
N SER A 27 -18.72 -4.98 38.70
CA SER A 27 -18.64 -5.71 39.95
C SER A 27 -17.80 -6.96 39.79
N LEU A 28 -16.59 -6.95 40.35
CA LEU A 28 -15.75 -8.12 40.50
C LEU A 28 -15.79 -8.53 41.96
N SER A 29 -16.52 -9.62 42.18
CA SER A 29 -16.66 -10.38 43.42
C SER A 29 -15.36 -10.44 44.22
N ASP A 30 -15.42 -9.89 45.44
CA ASP A 30 -14.46 -10.13 46.52
C ASP A 30 -14.57 -11.60 46.96
N ASP A 31 -13.77 -12.49 46.38
CA ASP A 31 -13.55 -13.82 46.95
C ASP A 31 -12.05 -14.07 47.22
N GLU A 32 -11.79 -14.16 48.53
CA GLU A 32 -10.73 -14.86 49.27
C GLU A 32 -9.28 -14.31 49.39
N VAL A 33 -9.03 -13.76 50.58
CA VAL A 33 -7.91 -14.01 51.52
C VAL A 33 -6.53 -14.39 50.93
N GLY A 34 -5.84 -13.43 50.32
CA GLY A 34 -4.38 -13.49 50.07
C GLY A 34 -3.59 -12.61 51.04
N CYS A 35 -2.60 -13.18 51.73
CA CYS A 35 -1.63 -12.45 52.55
C CYS A 35 -1.01 -11.29 51.74
N GLY A 36 -0.68 -10.19 52.43
CA GLY A 36 -0.45 -8.84 51.89
C GLY A 36 0.74 -8.63 50.96
N GLN A 37 1.15 -9.61 50.15
CA GLN A 37 2.04 -9.45 49.00
C GLN A 37 1.25 -9.66 47.69
N ASN A 38 0.34 -10.64 47.64
CA ASN A 38 -0.48 -10.92 46.46
C ASN A 38 -1.47 -9.78 46.14
N ARG A 39 -2.01 -9.10 47.17
CA ARG A 39 -2.88 -7.93 46.97
C ARG A 39 -2.15 -6.77 46.26
N PHE A 40 -0.88 -6.55 46.57
CA PHE A 40 -0.09 -5.49 45.92
C PHE A 40 0.25 -5.83 44.46
N HIS A 41 0.46 -7.09 44.14
CA HIS A 41 0.62 -7.55 42.75
C HIS A 41 -0.68 -7.34 41.96
N THR A 42 -1.82 -7.78 42.49
CA THR A 42 -3.11 -7.55 41.83
C THR A 42 -3.46 -6.07 41.66
N ASP A 43 -3.10 -5.21 42.63
CA ASP A 43 -3.36 -3.77 42.54
C ASP A 43 -2.42 -3.06 41.55
N LYS A 44 -1.16 -3.52 41.44
CA LYS A 44 -0.20 -3.01 40.44
C LYS A 44 -0.60 -3.46 39.04
N LEU A 45 -0.95 -4.72 38.85
CA LEU A 45 -1.43 -5.27 37.59
C LEU A 45 -2.70 -4.53 37.11
N LYS A 46 -3.66 -4.27 38.01
CA LYS A 46 -4.86 -3.48 37.70
C LYS A 46 -4.54 -2.04 37.29
N LYS A 47 -3.54 -1.41 37.93
CA LYS A 47 -3.09 -0.06 37.58
C LYS A 47 -2.40 -0.04 36.21
N LEU A 48 -1.50 -0.98 35.94
CA LEU A 48 -0.82 -1.10 34.64
C LEU A 48 -1.83 -1.34 33.52
N TYR A 49 -2.77 -2.26 33.73
CA TYR A 49 -3.83 -2.53 32.77
C TYR A 49 -4.68 -1.28 32.47
N ARG A 50 -5.13 -0.55 33.50
CA ARG A 50 -5.89 0.70 33.31
C ARG A 50 -5.08 1.75 32.55
N GLU A 51 -3.78 1.83 32.79
CA GLU A 51 -2.90 2.76 32.09
C GLU A 51 -2.73 2.39 30.61
N VAL A 52 -2.51 1.11 30.31
CA VAL A 52 -2.39 0.60 28.93
C VAL A 52 -3.71 0.78 28.17
N VAL A 53 -4.84 0.40 28.77
CA VAL A 53 -6.20 0.58 28.20
C VAL A 53 -6.46 2.06 27.89
N ARG A 54 -6.13 2.96 28.81
CA ARG A 54 -6.34 4.40 28.61
C ARG A 54 -5.54 4.97 27.45
N ARG A 55 -4.40 4.38 27.09
CA ARG A 55 -3.55 4.85 25.97
C ARG A 55 -3.90 4.19 24.64
N PHE A 56 -4.14 2.88 24.64
CA PHE A 56 -4.34 2.08 23.43
C PHE A 56 -5.81 1.83 23.07
N HIS A 57 -6.76 2.53 23.70
CA HIS A 57 -8.18 2.32 23.42
C HIS A 57 -8.52 2.57 21.95
N PRO A 58 -9.24 1.66 21.27
CA PRO A 58 -9.62 1.82 19.87
C PRO A 58 -10.54 3.03 19.63
N ASP A 59 -11.29 3.46 20.64
CA ASP A 59 -12.22 4.60 20.54
C ASP A 59 -11.55 5.98 20.59
N LEU A 60 -10.24 6.04 20.91
CA LEU A 60 -9.48 7.29 20.83
C LEU A 60 -9.20 7.73 19.38
N VAL A 61 -9.61 6.93 18.39
CA VAL A 61 -9.25 7.11 16.98
C VAL A 61 -10.46 7.08 16.07
N GLN A 62 -10.51 8.03 15.14
CA GLN A 62 -11.62 8.19 14.19
C GLN A 62 -11.41 7.43 12.86
N CYS A 63 -10.20 6.95 12.58
CA CYS A 63 -9.88 6.19 11.37
C CYS A 63 -10.15 4.68 11.56
N GLU A 64 -10.94 4.07 10.66
CA GLU A 64 -11.27 2.63 10.74
C GLU A 64 -10.04 1.70 10.70
N GLN A 65 -9.01 2.07 9.95
CA GLN A 65 -7.80 1.25 9.81
C GLN A 65 -6.99 1.22 11.10
N GLU A 66 -6.82 2.38 11.74
CA GLU A 66 -6.11 2.50 13.00
C GLU A 66 -6.93 1.95 14.18
N ARG A 67 -8.26 2.08 14.14
CA ARG A 67 -9.18 1.40 15.08
C ARG A 67 -8.99 -0.12 15.07
N ARG A 68 -8.87 -0.74 13.88
CA ARG A 68 -8.61 -2.18 13.76
C ARG A 68 -7.25 -2.59 14.33
N HIS A 69 -6.22 -1.77 14.10
CA HIS A 69 -4.89 -2.02 14.63
C HIS A 69 -4.88 -1.96 16.17
N ARG A 70 -5.48 -0.91 16.75
CA ARG A 70 -5.62 -0.75 18.20
C ARG A 70 -6.50 -1.83 18.83
N HIS A 71 -7.56 -2.26 18.15
CA HIS A 71 -8.37 -3.39 18.61
C HIS A 71 -7.55 -4.69 18.70
N HIS A 72 -6.66 -4.94 17.74
CA HIS A 72 -5.78 -6.12 17.80
C HIS A 72 -4.81 -6.05 18.99
N LEU A 73 -4.21 -4.88 19.23
CA LEU A 73 -3.36 -4.65 20.40
C LEU A 73 -4.14 -4.83 21.71
N MET A 74 -5.39 -4.34 21.77
CA MET A 74 -6.25 -4.50 22.94
C MET A 74 -6.53 -5.96 23.29
N VAL A 75 -6.68 -6.83 22.28
CA VAL A 75 -6.82 -8.28 22.50
C VAL A 75 -5.57 -8.87 23.16
N GLU A 76 -4.38 -8.41 22.78
CA GLU A 76 -3.12 -8.87 23.39
C GLU A 76 -2.96 -8.36 24.82
N VAL A 77 -3.36 -7.12 25.09
CA VAL A 77 -3.36 -6.50 26.43
C VAL A 77 -4.32 -7.25 27.35
N ASN A 78 -5.54 -7.54 26.89
CA ASN A 78 -6.52 -8.29 27.68
C ASN A 78 -6.02 -9.69 28.01
N ARG A 79 -5.38 -10.37 27.05
CA ARG A 79 -4.75 -11.68 27.26
C ARG A 79 -3.59 -11.62 28.28
N ALA A 80 -2.77 -10.58 28.25
CA ALA A 80 -1.69 -10.39 29.21
C ALA A 80 -2.23 -10.13 30.62
N TYR A 81 -3.34 -9.39 30.74
CA TYR A 81 -4.03 -9.17 32.00
C TYR A 81 -4.67 -10.45 32.58
N GLU A 82 -5.38 -11.22 31.76
CA GLU A 82 -6.00 -12.51 32.16
C GLU A 82 -4.97 -13.53 32.65
N THR A 83 -3.76 -13.51 32.09
CA THR A 83 -2.66 -14.42 32.45
C THR A 83 -1.80 -13.90 33.61
N GLY A 84 -2.08 -12.69 34.14
CA GLY A 84 -1.31 -12.09 35.22
C GLY A 84 0.12 -11.71 34.84
N ALA A 85 0.40 -11.54 33.54
CA ALA A 85 1.74 -11.26 33.02
C ALA A 85 2.08 -9.77 33.17
N GLU A 86 2.45 -9.36 34.39
CA GLU A 86 2.85 -7.97 34.74
C GLU A 86 3.96 -7.46 33.81
N ASP A 87 5.02 -8.25 33.61
CA ASP A 87 6.17 -7.91 32.76
C ASP A 87 5.74 -7.61 31.31
N ARG A 88 4.79 -8.39 30.79
CA ARG A 88 4.30 -8.24 29.41
C ARG A 88 3.46 -6.98 29.23
N LEU A 89 2.68 -6.58 30.23
CA LEU A 89 1.94 -5.31 30.20
C LEU A 89 2.89 -4.12 30.28
N GLN A 90 3.98 -4.25 31.05
CA GLN A 90 5.01 -3.21 31.14
C GLN A 90 5.80 -3.09 29.83
N GLU A 91 6.22 -4.20 29.22
CA GLU A 91 6.86 -4.21 27.90
C GLU A 91 5.96 -3.57 26.82
N LEU A 92 4.66 -3.86 26.83
CA LEU A 92 3.69 -3.26 25.92
C LEU A 92 3.53 -1.75 26.15
N LEU A 93 3.60 -1.30 27.40
CA LEU A 93 3.55 0.12 27.76
C LEU A 93 4.81 0.86 27.29
N GLU A 94 6.00 0.29 27.54
CA GLU A 94 7.30 0.86 27.16
C GLU A 94 7.50 0.88 25.63
N ALA A 95 7.14 -0.21 24.94
CA ALA A 95 7.12 -0.25 23.48
C ALA A 95 6.11 0.77 22.91
N GLY A 96 4.99 0.94 23.62
CA GLY A 96 3.99 1.94 23.36
C GLY A 96 4.50 3.38 23.50
N GLU A 97 5.30 3.69 24.51
CA GLU A 97 5.87 5.02 24.76
C GLU A 97 6.92 5.42 23.73
N ALA A 98 7.80 4.49 23.36
CA ALA A 98 8.75 4.69 22.26
C ALA A 98 8.01 4.86 20.92
N SER A 99 6.87 4.19 20.76
CA SER A 99 6.02 4.34 19.60
C SER A 99 5.20 5.63 19.64
N ASP A 100 4.73 6.11 20.80
CA ASP A 100 3.96 7.35 21.00
C ASP A 100 4.78 8.63 20.86
N GLU A 101 6.06 8.64 21.23
CA GLU A 101 6.97 9.70 20.77
C GLU A 101 7.08 9.72 19.24
N SER A 102 6.91 8.56 18.59
CA SER A 102 6.80 8.42 17.14
C SER A 102 5.35 8.51 16.60
N SER A 103 4.31 8.47 17.43
CA SER A 103 2.87 8.40 17.08
C SER A 103 1.98 9.48 17.69
N ILE A 104 2.55 10.50 18.35
CA ILE A 104 1.99 11.87 18.32
C ILE A 104 1.99 12.38 16.85
N SER A 105 2.71 11.71 15.95
CA SER A 105 2.54 11.66 14.49
C SER A 105 1.44 10.67 14.01
N GLY A 106 0.41 10.43 14.82
CA GLY A 106 -0.63 9.40 14.62
C GLY A 106 -1.84 9.83 13.77
N SER A 107 -2.04 11.13 13.56
CA SER A 107 -2.59 11.56 12.28
C SER A 107 -1.45 11.38 11.28
N MET A 108 -1.60 10.58 10.21
CA MET A 108 -0.60 10.56 9.12
C MET A 108 -0.11 11.99 8.93
N SER A 109 1.17 12.26 9.22
CA SER A 109 1.66 13.63 9.14
C SER A 109 1.27 14.17 7.76
N ALA A 110 0.82 15.42 7.67
CA ALA A 110 0.41 15.99 6.38
C ALA A 110 1.49 15.78 5.32
N GLU A 111 2.76 15.76 5.76
CA GLU A 111 3.93 15.37 4.98
C GLU A 111 3.87 13.94 4.42
N MET A 112 3.52 12.93 5.23
CA MET A 112 3.33 11.54 4.78
C MET A 112 2.25 11.43 3.70
N ILE A 113 1.09 12.08 3.87
CA ILE A 113 0.02 12.07 2.88
C ILE A 113 0.50 12.70 1.56
N LEU A 114 1.21 13.83 1.64
CA LEU A 114 1.80 14.49 0.48
C LEU A 114 2.85 13.61 -0.21
N LEU A 115 3.68 12.89 0.56
CA LEU A 115 4.66 11.95 0.03
C LEU A 115 4.00 10.77 -0.69
N LEU A 116 2.97 10.15 -0.08
CA LEU A 116 2.23 9.06 -0.70
C LEU A 116 1.56 9.51 -2.02
N ARG A 117 0.99 10.71 -2.04
CA ARG A 117 0.44 11.31 -3.27
C ARG A 117 1.51 11.50 -4.34
N ARG A 118 2.67 12.05 -3.98
CA ARG A 118 3.81 12.22 -4.92
C ARG A 118 4.29 10.88 -5.47
N ILE A 119 4.35 9.85 -4.63
CA ILE A 119 4.71 8.49 -5.06
C ILE A 119 3.68 7.94 -6.05
N ALA A 120 2.38 8.12 -5.78
CA ALA A 120 1.33 7.69 -6.68
C ALA A 120 1.40 8.42 -8.03
N GLU A 121 1.57 9.75 -8.02
CA GLU A 121 1.74 10.57 -9.23
C GLU A 121 3.00 10.16 -10.03
N ALA A 122 4.12 9.90 -9.35
CA ALA A 122 5.35 9.45 -9.99
C ALA A 122 5.19 8.06 -10.62
N LYS A 123 4.51 7.13 -9.94
CA LYS A 123 4.21 5.80 -10.48
C LYS A 123 3.34 5.88 -11.73
N GLN A 124 2.32 6.73 -11.72
CA GLN A 124 1.44 6.92 -12.86
C GLN A 124 2.21 7.47 -14.08
N ARG A 125 3.04 8.49 -13.87
CA ARG A 125 3.93 9.03 -14.93
C ARG A 125 4.90 7.98 -15.48
N LEU A 126 5.43 7.11 -14.63
CA LEU A 126 6.30 6.03 -15.08
C LEU A 126 5.57 5.02 -15.97
N VAL A 127 4.28 4.76 -15.74
CA VAL A 127 3.48 3.89 -16.61
C VAL A 127 3.27 4.56 -17.97
N GLU A 128 2.92 5.85 -17.99
CA GLU A 128 2.75 6.63 -19.23
C GLU A 128 4.05 6.69 -20.04
N ILE A 129 5.17 7.05 -19.43
CA ILE A 129 6.47 7.11 -20.11
C ILE A 129 6.88 5.74 -20.68
N LYS A 130 6.56 4.64 -19.98
CA LYS A 130 6.84 3.29 -20.49
C LYS A 130 6.01 2.98 -21.73
N ALA A 131 4.73 3.33 -21.72
CA ALA A 131 3.86 3.17 -22.89
C ALA A 131 4.37 4.01 -24.08
N ASP A 132 4.73 5.27 -23.84
CA ASP A 132 5.31 6.15 -24.87
C ASP A 132 6.63 5.58 -25.42
N LEU A 133 7.48 5.04 -24.57
CA LEU A 133 8.71 4.36 -25.00
C LEU A 133 8.43 3.14 -25.85
N GLU A 134 7.47 2.30 -25.47
CA GLU A 134 7.06 1.13 -26.26
C GLU A 134 6.51 1.55 -27.63
N GLU A 135 5.69 2.60 -27.69
CA GLU A 135 5.17 3.16 -28.93
C GLU A 135 6.29 3.70 -29.83
N ILE A 136 7.17 4.54 -29.28
CA ILE A 136 8.28 5.15 -30.03
C ILE A 136 9.24 4.06 -30.52
N THR A 137 9.63 3.13 -29.66
CA THR A 137 10.57 2.06 -30.03
C THR A 137 9.96 1.03 -30.99
N GLY A 138 8.65 0.81 -30.90
CA GLY A 138 7.89 -0.02 -31.83
C GLY A 138 7.68 0.61 -33.22
N SER A 139 7.79 1.94 -33.33
CA SER A 139 7.60 2.66 -34.58
C SER A 139 8.63 2.28 -35.65
N GLU A 140 8.18 2.24 -36.92
CA GLU A 140 9.05 1.94 -38.06
C GLU A 140 10.16 2.98 -38.24
N VAL A 141 9.91 4.23 -37.86
CA VAL A 141 10.91 5.31 -37.91
C VAL A 141 12.03 5.05 -36.92
N TYR A 142 11.73 4.61 -35.69
CA TYR A 142 12.76 4.27 -34.71
C TYR A 142 13.58 3.06 -35.13
N LYS A 143 12.94 2.01 -35.68
CA LYS A 143 13.64 0.86 -36.25
C LYS A 143 14.55 1.26 -37.41
N LEU A 144 14.09 2.17 -38.29
CA LEU A 144 14.91 2.71 -39.38
C LEU A 144 16.09 3.49 -38.83
N LYS A 145 15.87 4.39 -37.85
CA LYS A 145 16.95 5.11 -37.16
C LYS A 145 18.02 4.16 -36.63
N LEU A 146 17.63 3.06 -35.98
CA LEU A 146 18.57 2.08 -35.44
C LEU A 146 19.37 1.39 -36.56
N ARG A 147 18.72 1.04 -37.67
CA ARG A 147 19.40 0.46 -38.85
C ARG A 147 20.40 1.43 -39.47
N VAL A 148 20.04 2.71 -39.56
CA VAL A 148 20.94 3.76 -40.08
C VAL A 148 22.13 3.94 -39.16
N ALA A 149 21.92 4.10 -37.85
CA ALA A 149 23.02 4.23 -36.88
C ALA A 149 23.98 3.03 -36.90
N ASN A 150 23.46 1.81 -37.04
CA ASN A 150 24.28 0.61 -37.18
C ASN A 150 25.08 0.61 -38.50
N ALA A 151 24.47 1.01 -39.62
CA ALA A 151 25.18 1.10 -40.90
C ALA A 151 26.27 2.19 -40.88
N GLU A 152 25.98 3.35 -40.28
CA GLU A 152 26.97 4.42 -40.08
C GLU A 152 28.15 3.96 -39.24
N SER A 153 27.92 3.14 -38.21
CA SER A 153 29.01 2.55 -37.41
C SER A 153 29.93 1.63 -38.21
N LEU A 154 29.44 1.10 -39.34
CA LEU A 154 30.20 0.29 -40.29
C LEU A 154 30.73 1.13 -41.47
N GLY A 155 30.55 2.46 -41.44
CA GLY A 155 30.97 3.38 -42.50
C GLY A 155 30.09 3.35 -43.75
N VAL A 156 28.88 2.80 -43.66
CA VAL A 156 27.95 2.66 -44.79
C VAL A 156 26.82 3.68 -44.67
N ASP A 157 26.59 4.46 -45.73
CA ASP A 157 25.43 5.35 -45.83
C ASP A 157 24.20 4.59 -46.36
N LEU A 158 23.44 4.02 -45.42
CA LEU A 158 22.21 3.29 -45.72
C LEU A 158 21.12 4.18 -46.33
N LEU A 159 21.06 5.47 -45.97
CA LEU A 159 20.02 6.35 -46.49
C LEU A 159 20.22 6.63 -47.97
N ALA A 160 21.46 6.86 -48.40
CA ALA A 160 21.79 7.04 -49.81
C ALA A 160 21.42 5.81 -50.67
N GLU A 161 21.64 4.60 -50.15
CA GLU A 161 21.25 3.35 -50.82
C GLU A 161 19.73 3.24 -50.95
N LEU A 162 19.00 3.48 -49.86
CA LEU A 162 17.52 3.42 -49.84
C LEU A 162 16.91 4.47 -50.79
N VAL A 163 17.43 5.68 -50.82
CA VAL A 163 17.00 6.73 -51.77
C VAL A 163 17.19 6.27 -53.20
N SER A 164 18.40 5.75 -53.52
CA SER A 164 18.71 5.25 -54.86
C SER A 164 17.78 4.10 -55.29
N GLN A 165 17.43 3.23 -54.35
CA GLN A 165 16.48 2.14 -54.58
C GLN A 165 15.06 2.66 -54.87
N VAL A 166 14.57 3.61 -54.07
CA VAL A 166 13.25 4.22 -54.25
C VAL A 166 13.18 4.96 -55.58
N ASP A 167 14.21 5.72 -55.94
CA ASP A 167 14.28 6.40 -57.24
C ASP A 167 14.19 5.41 -58.41
N ARG A 168 14.86 4.26 -58.30
CA ARG A 168 14.79 3.21 -59.32
C ARG A 168 13.37 2.63 -59.42
N GLN A 169 12.68 2.46 -58.29
CA GLN A 169 11.29 1.99 -58.27
C GLN A 169 10.33 3.02 -58.88
N ILE A 170 10.51 4.30 -58.55
CA ILE A 170 9.73 5.41 -59.13
C ILE A 170 9.90 5.44 -60.64
N ARG A 171 11.14 5.35 -61.15
CA ARG A 171 11.40 5.32 -62.60
C ARG A 171 10.68 4.15 -63.27
N LYS A 172 10.79 2.94 -62.71
CA LYS A 172 10.10 1.75 -63.24
C LYS A 172 8.57 1.94 -63.25
N ALA A 173 8.01 2.47 -62.17
CA ALA A 173 6.58 2.72 -62.07
C ALA A 173 6.10 3.76 -63.09
N ARG A 174 6.87 4.85 -63.29
CA ARG A 174 6.60 5.87 -64.31
C ARG A 174 6.62 5.31 -65.72
N THR A 175 7.66 4.55 -66.09
CA THR A 175 7.73 3.91 -67.42
C THR A 175 6.57 2.94 -67.66
N ARG A 176 6.16 2.18 -66.65
CA ARG A 176 4.99 1.28 -66.75
C ARG A 176 3.70 2.07 -66.95
N LEU A 177 3.55 3.18 -66.23
CA LEU A 177 2.38 4.06 -66.36
C LEU A 177 2.34 4.70 -67.75
N GLU A 178 3.46 5.20 -68.26
CA GLU A 178 3.58 5.73 -69.63
C GLU A 178 3.17 4.70 -70.67
N HIS A 179 3.67 3.47 -70.57
CA HIS A 179 3.33 2.39 -71.50
C HIS A 179 1.84 2.03 -71.50
N LEU A 180 1.17 2.10 -70.35
CA LEU A 180 -0.27 1.86 -70.23
C LEU A 180 -1.12 3.05 -70.69
N GLN A 181 -0.57 4.27 -70.65
CA GLN A 181 -1.27 5.49 -71.06
C GLN A 181 -1.13 5.80 -72.54
N THR A 182 -0.09 5.31 -73.22
CA THR A 182 -0.05 5.30 -74.68
C THR A 182 -0.99 4.20 -75.19
N PRO A 183 -2.17 4.54 -75.79
CA PRO A 183 -3.00 3.53 -76.41
C PRO A 183 -2.25 2.92 -77.60
N ALA A 184 -2.29 1.60 -77.73
CA ALA A 184 -1.83 0.93 -78.93
C ALA A 184 -2.70 1.40 -80.10
N LEU A 185 -2.09 2.15 -81.02
CA LEU A 185 -2.65 2.50 -82.33
C LEU A 185 -2.65 1.27 -83.26
#